data_AF-A0A377K0E8-F1
#
_entry.id   AF-A0A377K0E8-F1
#
_cell.length_a   1.000
_cell.length_b   1.000
_cell.length_c   1.000
_cell.angle_alpha   90.00
_cell.angle_beta   90.00
_cell.angle_gamma   90.00
#
_symmetry.space_group_name_H-M   'P 1'
#
loop_
_entity.id
_entity.type
_entity.pdbx_description
1 polymer ?
#
loop_
_entity_poly.entity_id
_entity_poly.type
_entity_poly.pdbx_seq_one_letter_code
_entity_poly.pdbx_strand_id
1 'polypeptide(L)'
;MREVLNRIPGVSAPENNGTGSHDLAMNFGIRGLNPRLASRSTVLMDGIPVPFAPYGQPQLSLAPVSLGNMDAIDVVRGGGAVRYGPQSVGGVVNFVTRAIPQDFGIEAGVEGQLSPTSSQNNPKETHNLMVGGTADNGFGTALLYSGTRGSDWREHSATRIDDLMLKSKYAPDEVHTFNSLLAILRR
;
A
#
# COMPACT_ATOMS: atom_id res chain seq x y z
N MET A 1 3.18 5.50 -6.51
CA MET A 1 2.11 4.47 -6.64
C MET A 1 1.40 4.54 -7.97
N ARG A 2 0.71 5.66 -8.29
CA ARG A 2 0.06 5.87 -9.59
C ARG A 2 0.97 5.56 -10.78
N GLU A 3 2.20 6.06 -10.76
CA GLU A 3 3.19 5.83 -11.82
C GLU A 3 3.53 4.35 -11.99
N VAL A 4 3.62 3.60 -10.89
CA VAL A 4 3.85 2.15 -10.91
C VAL A 4 2.63 1.43 -11.49
N LEU A 5 1.42 1.82 -11.11
CA LEU A 5 0.18 1.24 -11.65
C LEU A 5 0.01 1.55 -13.14
N ASN A 6 0.38 2.75 -13.61
CA ASN A 6 0.33 3.13 -15.01
C ASN A 6 1.37 2.40 -15.88
N ARG A 7 2.40 1.79 -15.29
CA ARG A 7 3.31 0.88 -16.00
C ARG A 7 2.69 -0.48 -16.29
N ILE A 8 1.58 -0.83 -15.63
CA ILE A 8 0.91 -2.12 -15.81
C ILE A 8 -0.09 -2.03 -16.99
N PRO A 9 0.09 -2.82 -18.06
CA PRO A 9 -0.82 -2.81 -19.19
C PRO A 9 -2.27 -3.09 -18.75
N GLY A 10 -3.19 -2.21 -19.17
CA GLY A 10 -4.61 -2.34 -18.86
C GLY A 10 -5.03 -1.85 -17.46
N VAL A 11 -4.11 -1.22 -16.71
CA VAL A 11 -4.43 -0.45 -15.49
C VAL A 11 -4.30 1.03 -15.82
N SER A 12 -5.31 1.82 -15.45
CA SER A 12 -5.31 3.27 -15.61
C SER A 12 -5.56 3.91 -14.25
N ALA A 13 -4.59 4.68 -13.78
CA ALA A 13 -4.68 5.47 -12.58
C ALA A 13 -4.65 6.96 -12.97
N PRO A 14 -5.82 7.59 -13.24
CA PRO A 14 -5.91 9.01 -13.55
C PRO A 14 -5.52 9.86 -12.33
N GLU A 15 -5.14 11.10 -12.58
CA GLU A 15 -4.86 12.05 -11.51
C GLU A 15 -6.12 12.38 -10.71
N ASN A 16 -5.95 12.50 -9.39
CA ASN A 16 -7.01 12.90 -8.49
C ASN A 16 -7.34 14.38 -8.69
N ASN A 17 -8.38 14.64 -9.47
CA ASN A 17 -8.81 16.00 -9.76
C ASN A 17 -9.72 16.55 -8.63
N GLY A 18 -9.14 16.79 -7.46
CA GLY A 18 -9.52 17.85 -6.50
C GLY A 18 -10.93 17.92 -5.90
N THR A 19 -11.90 17.05 -6.21
CA THR A 19 -13.26 17.17 -5.65
C THR A 19 -13.54 16.09 -4.60
N GLY A 20 -13.28 16.42 -3.32
CA GLY A 20 -13.90 15.75 -2.17
C GLY A 20 -13.46 14.32 -1.85
N SER A 21 -12.53 13.75 -2.59
CA SER A 21 -11.89 12.48 -2.25
C SER A 21 -10.47 12.80 -1.85
N HIS A 22 -10.09 12.45 -0.62
CA HIS A 22 -8.81 12.76 0.00
C HIS A 22 -7.63 12.64 -0.99
N ASP A 23 -6.55 13.40 -0.78
CA ASP A 23 -5.27 13.25 -1.51
C ASP A 23 -4.69 11.80 -1.45
N LEU A 24 -5.27 10.99 -0.56
CA LEU A 24 -5.07 9.55 -0.33
C LEU A 24 -6.05 8.61 -1.03
N ALA A 25 -7.01 9.12 -1.80
CA ALA A 25 -8.00 8.30 -2.47
C ALA A 25 -7.34 7.61 -3.67
N MET A 26 -7.27 6.29 -3.65
CA MET A 26 -6.73 5.55 -4.77
C MET A 26 -7.77 5.46 -5.89
N ASN A 27 -7.55 6.23 -6.94
CA ASN A 27 -8.36 6.16 -8.15
C ASN A 27 -7.60 5.36 -9.20
N PHE A 28 -7.90 4.07 -9.31
CA PHE A 28 -7.40 3.23 -10.39
C PHE A 28 -8.52 2.36 -10.95
N GLY A 29 -8.49 2.17 -12.26
CA GLY A 29 -9.41 1.35 -13.03
C GLY A 29 -8.64 0.30 -13.80
N ILE A 30 -9.18 -0.91 -13.86
CA ILE A 30 -8.60 -2.01 -14.62
C ILE A 30 -9.53 -2.27 -15.83
N ARG A 31 -8.96 -2.47 -17.02
CA ARG A 31 -9.70 -2.69 -18.29
C ARG A 31 -10.66 -1.56 -18.67
N GLY A 32 -10.30 -0.31 -18.41
CA GLY A 32 -11.14 0.85 -18.77
C GLY A 32 -12.40 1.01 -17.91
N LEU A 33 -12.53 0.23 -16.84
CA LEU A 33 -13.59 0.45 -15.84
C LEU A 33 -13.36 1.76 -15.10
N ASN A 34 -14.46 2.33 -14.60
CA ASN A 34 -14.44 3.62 -13.93
C ASN A 34 -13.39 3.61 -12.80
N PRO A 35 -12.33 4.44 -12.90
CA PRO A 35 -11.24 4.47 -11.94
C PRO A 35 -11.62 5.14 -10.63
N ARG A 36 -12.85 5.71 -10.52
CA ARG A 36 -13.29 6.36 -9.29
C ARG A 36 -13.26 5.38 -8.11
N LEU A 37 -12.29 5.64 -7.24
CA LEU A 37 -12.12 5.11 -5.90
C LEU A 37 -11.97 3.59 -5.83
N ALA A 38 -11.44 3.00 -6.90
CA ALA A 38 -11.32 1.55 -7.05
C ALA A 38 -12.63 0.80 -6.76
N SER A 39 -13.80 1.43 -6.96
CA SER A 39 -15.11 0.89 -6.53
C SER A 39 -15.51 -0.46 -7.14
N ARG A 40 -14.79 -0.90 -8.18
CA ARG A 40 -14.99 -2.17 -8.88
C ARG A 40 -13.74 -3.06 -8.91
N SER A 41 -12.72 -2.74 -8.12
CA SER A 41 -11.48 -3.50 -8.02
C SER A 41 -11.20 -3.82 -6.54
N THR A 42 -11.00 -5.09 -6.22
CA THR A 42 -10.66 -5.49 -4.85
C THR A 42 -9.19 -5.22 -4.58
N VAL A 43 -8.89 -4.58 -3.46
CA VAL A 43 -7.51 -4.32 -3.04
C VAL A 43 -7.17 -5.19 -1.83
N LEU A 44 -6.05 -5.87 -1.94
CA LEU A 44 -5.48 -6.71 -0.91
C LEU A 44 -4.14 -6.14 -0.46
N MET A 45 -3.79 -6.38 0.79
CA MET A 45 -2.45 -6.16 1.34
C MET A 45 -1.99 -7.46 1.97
N ASP A 46 -0.90 -8.03 1.46
CA ASP A 46 -0.41 -9.35 1.86
C ASP A 46 -1.53 -10.42 1.82
N GLY A 47 -2.45 -10.31 0.86
CA GLY A 47 -3.61 -11.20 0.71
C GLY A 47 -4.83 -10.87 1.60
N ILE A 48 -4.73 -9.89 2.51
CA ILE A 48 -5.84 -9.46 3.38
C ILE A 48 -6.60 -8.29 2.71
N PRO A 49 -7.92 -8.33 2.57
CA PRO A 49 -8.70 -7.21 2.04
C PRO A 49 -8.53 -5.95 2.88
N VAL A 50 -8.07 -4.87 2.25
CA VAL A 50 -7.92 -3.54 2.86
C VAL A 50 -9.22 -2.74 3.01
N PRO A 51 -10.27 -2.87 2.16
CA PRO A 51 -11.44 -1.99 2.29
C PRO A 51 -12.22 -2.26 3.58
N PHE A 52 -12.51 -1.18 4.32
CA PHE A 52 -13.20 -1.20 5.62
C PHE A 52 -14.62 -1.82 5.55
N ALA A 53 -15.22 -1.89 4.36
CA ALA A 53 -16.42 -2.69 4.10
C ALA A 53 -16.44 -3.17 2.62
N PRO A 54 -16.01 -4.41 2.32
CA PRO A 54 -15.94 -4.96 0.96
C PRO A 54 -17.31 -5.18 0.29
N TYR A 55 -18.41 -4.85 0.98
CA TYR A 55 -19.78 -5.00 0.52
C TYR A 55 -20.60 -3.70 0.48
N GLY A 56 -20.13 -2.63 1.15
CA GLY A 56 -20.90 -1.38 1.30
C GLY A 56 -20.18 -0.16 0.75
N GLN A 57 -18.86 -0.09 0.98
CA GLN A 57 -18.04 1.04 0.60
C GLN A 57 -16.66 0.51 0.18
N PRO A 58 -16.51 0.04 -1.08
CA PRO A 58 -15.20 -0.30 -1.66
C PRO A 58 -14.28 0.92 -1.84
N GLN A 59 -14.76 2.10 -1.43
CA GLN A 59 -14.10 3.36 -1.60
C GLN A 59 -12.79 3.37 -0.80
N LEU A 60 -11.68 3.15 -1.50
CA LEU A 60 -10.38 2.96 -0.88
C LEU A 60 -9.69 4.31 -0.65
N SER A 61 -9.74 4.80 0.59
CA SER A 61 -8.71 5.69 1.12
C SER A 61 -7.60 4.81 1.68
N LEU A 62 -6.76 4.29 0.78
CA LEU A 62 -5.47 3.78 1.21
C LEU A 62 -4.70 4.99 1.72
N ALA A 63 -4.68 5.12 3.04
CA ALA A 63 -3.53 5.76 3.64
C ALA A 63 -2.27 5.13 3.04
N PRO A 64 -1.23 5.91 2.76
CA PRO A 64 -0.01 5.37 2.21
C PRO A 64 0.52 4.38 3.24
N VAL A 65 0.14 3.12 3.04
CA VAL A 65 1.01 1.99 3.27
C VAL A 65 2.13 2.35 2.34
N SER A 66 3.12 3.03 2.91
CA SER A 66 4.02 3.81 2.08
C SER A 66 4.64 2.88 1.06
N LEU A 67 4.75 3.36 -0.18
CA LEU A 67 5.48 2.67 -1.25
C LEU A 67 6.85 2.19 -0.77
N GLY A 68 7.47 2.95 0.15
CA GLY A 68 8.68 2.53 0.83
C GLY A 68 8.59 1.13 1.42
N ASN A 69 7.52 0.75 2.10
CA ASN A 69 7.37 -0.56 2.74
C ASN A 69 6.82 -1.64 1.79
N MET A 70 6.55 -1.31 0.53
CA MET A 70 6.05 -2.23 -0.49
C MET A 70 7.21 -2.87 -1.25
N ASP A 71 7.11 -4.18 -1.47
CA ASP A 71 8.08 -4.96 -2.23
C ASP A 71 7.58 -5.19 -3.66
N ALA A 72 6.34 -5.66 -3.80
CA ALA A 72 5.73 -5.95 -5.09
C ALA A 72 4.25 -5.54 -5.17
N ILE A 73 3.78 -5.29 -6.40
CA ILE A 73 2.37 -5.04 -6.69
C ILE A 73 1.90 -6.11 -7.67
N ASP A 74 1.08 -7.03 -7.19
CA ASP A 74 0.52 -8.09 -8.00
C ASP A 74 -0.87 -7.69 -8.50
N VAL A 75 -1.09 -7.80 -9.81
CA VAL A 75 -2.37 -7.48 -10.42
C VAL A 75 -2.95 -8.71 -11.10
N VAL A 76 -4.00 -9.26 -10.51
CA VAL A 76 -4.75 -10.39 -11.07
C VAL A 76 -5.93 -9.84 -11.87
N ARG A 77 -5.89 -10.05 -13.19
CA ARG A 77 -6.92 -9.58 -14.13
C ARG A 77 -7.81 -10.75 -14.57
N GLY A 78 -9.13 -10.59 -14.54
CA GLY A 78 -10.09 -11.56 -15.10
C GLY A 78 -10.58 -12.64 -14.12
N GLY A 79 -10.90 -13.84 -14.60
CA GLY A 79 -11.64 -14.86 -13.85
C GLY A 79 -10.99 -15.33 -12.54
N GLY A 80 -9.67 -15.24 -12.41
CA GLY A 80 -8.95 -15.54 -11.16
C GLY A 80 -9.26 -14.56 -10.02
N ALA A 81 -9.74 -13.36 -10.35
CA ALA A 81 -10.07 -12.33 -9.39
C ALA A 81 -11.37 -12.64 -8.60
N VAL A 82 -12.27 -13.48 -9.14
CA VAL A 82 -13.56 -13.82 -8.52
C VAL A 82 -13.39 -14.49 -7.16
N ARG A 83 -12.29 -15.23 -6.96
CA ARG A 83 -11.98 -15.91 -5.68
C ARG A 83 -11.73 -14.95 -4.53
N TYR A 84 -11.40 -13.68 -4.81
CA TYR A 84 -11.04 -12.68 -3.80
C TYR A 84 -12.21 -11.80 -3.37
N GLY A 85 -13.42 -12.03 -3.88
CA GLY A 85 -14.64 -11.37 -3.40
C GLY A 85 -15.53 -10.82 -4.52
N PRO A 86 -16.76 -10.38 -4.17
CA PRO A 86 -17.81 -10.00 -5.13
C PRO A 86 -17.51 -8.71 -5.90
N GLN A 87 -16.61 -7.85 -5.41
CA GLN A 87 -16.26 -6.58 -6.07
C GLN A 87 -14.99 -6.67 -6.93
N SER A 88 -14.61 -7.88 -7.34
CA SER A 88 -13.40 -8.15 -8.14
C SER A 88 -13.63 -8.09 -9.66
N VAL A 89 -14.73 -7.46 -10.11
CA VAL A 89 -15.15 -7.41 -11.53
C VAL A 89 -14.11 -6.73 -12.42
N GLY A 90 -13.39 -5.74 -11.89
CA GLY A 90 -12.26 -5.12 -12.57
C GLY A 90 -10.95 -5.89 -12.46
N GLY A 91 -10.80 -6.72 -11.43
CA GLY A 91 -9.55 -7.38 -11.08
C GLY A 91 -9.19 -7.13 -9.62
N VAL A 92 -8.12 -7.76 -9.19
CA VAL A 92 -7.58 -7.66 -7.83
C VAL A 92 -6.19 -7.08 -7.90
N VAL A 93 -5.91 -6.10 -7.04
CA VAL A 93 -4.57 -5.56 -6.85
C VAL A 93 -4.12 -5.96 -5.44
N ASN A 94 -3.06 -6.74 -5.35
CA ASN A 94 -2.46 -7.14 -4.08
C ASN A 94 -1.15 -6.38 -3.88
N PHE A 95 -1.09 -5.63 -2.79
CA PHE A 95 0.13 -4.96 -2.35
C PHE A 95 0.90 -5.90 -1.43
N VAL A 96 2.05 -6.35 -1.89
CA VAL A 96 2.95 -7.20 -1.10
C VAL A 96 3.93 -6.27 -0.39
N THR A 97 3.87 -6.28 0.94
CA THR A 97 4.83 -5.51 1.76
C THR A 97 6.06 -6.35 2.06
N ARG A 98 7.18 -5.70 2.40
CA ARG A 98 8.49 -6.38 2.58
C ARG A 98 8.36 -7.61 3.49
N ALA A 99 8.99 -8.70 3.08
CA ALA A 99 8.99 -9.97 3.80
C ALA A 99 9.90 -9.89 5.05
N ILE A 100 9.68 -10.80 6.00
CA ILE A 100 10.58 -10.96 7.14
C ILE A 100 11.90 -11.54 6.60
N PRO A 101 13.03 -10.85 6.75
CA PRO A 101 14.31 -11.36 6.27
C PRO A 101 14.73 -12.60 7.07
N GLN A 102 15.44 -13.52 6.41
CA GLN A 102 15.94 -14.75 7.05
C GLN A 102 16.99 -14.39 8.10
N ASP A 103 17.97 -13.59 7.72
CA ASP A 103 18.96 -13.03 8.66
C ASP A 103 18.48 -11.71 9.26
N PHE A 104 19.08 -11.30 10.37
CA PHE A 104 18.85 -9.96 10.92
C PHE A 104 19.31 -8.89 9.92
N GLY A 105 18.36 -8.08 9.46
CA GLY A 105 18.56 -7.02 8.49
C GLY A 105 17.89 -5.73 8.91
N ILE A 106 18.56 -4.61 8.59
CA ILE A 106 18.01 -3.26 8.72
C ILE A 106 18.10 -2.60 7.35
N GLU A 107 16.98 -2.08 6.87
CA GLU A 107 16.89 -1.33 5.62
C GLU A 107 16.27 0.04 5.92
N ALA A 108 16.89 1.11 5.43
CA ALA A 108 16.35 2.44 5.51
C ALA A 108 16.37 3.08 4.13
N GLY A 109 15.33 3.83 3.81
CA GLY A 109 15.18 4.49 2.53
C GLY A 109 14.51 5.84 2.71
N VAL A 110 14.96 6.81 1.92
CA VAL A 110 14.39 8.15 1.88
C VAL A 110 14.10 8.47 0.43
N GLU A 111 12.85 8.82 0.15
CA GLU A 111 12.38 9.23 -1.16
C GLU A 111 11.92 10.69 -1.08
N GLY A 112 12.52 11.55 -1.88
CA GLY A 112 12.10 12.94 -2.04
C GLY A 112 11.35 13.12 -3.35
N GLN A 113 10.15 13.66 -3.29
CA GLN A 113 9.37 14.07 -4.46
C GLN A 113 9.37 15.59 -4.58
N LEU A 114 9.92 16.06 -5.70
CA LEU A 114 9.93 17.46 -6.10
C LEU A 114 8.80 17.65 -7.13
N SER A 115 7.73 18.35 -6.74
CA SER A 115 6.66 18.76 -7.66
C SER A 115 7.10 20.04 -8.41
N PRO A 116 7.35 20.00 -9.74
CA PRO A 116 7.91 21.12 -10.50
C PRO A 116 7.05 22.40 -10.49
N THR A 117 5.77 22.27 -10.15
CA THR A 117 4.77 23.34 -10.13
C THR A 117 4.45 23.87 -8.73
N SER A 118 5.12 23.38 -7.68
CA SER A 118 4.88 23.85 -6.31
C SER A 118 5.62 25.15 -6.05
N SER A 119 4.89 26.21 -5.69
CA SER A 119 5.44 27.47 -5.17
C SER A 119 5.84 27.37 -3.68
N GLN A 120 5.63 26.22 -3.05
CA GLN A 120 5.85 26.00 -1.62
C GLN A 120 7.22 25.36 -1.36
N ASN A 121 7.94 25.90 -0.38
CA ASN A 121 9.32 25.52 -0.04
C ASN A 121 9.43 24.21 0.77
N ASN A 122 8.46 23.31 0.65
CA ASN A 122 8.33 22.12 1.50
C ASN A 122 8.10 20.86 0.65
N PRO A 123 9.16 20.30 0.03
CA PRO A 123 9.05 19.11 -0.82
C PRO A 123 8.50 17.92 -0.03
N LYS A 124 7.82 17.02 -0.72
CA LYS A 124 7.25 15.83 -0.11
C LYS A 124 8.35 14.80 0.10
N GLU A 125 8.60 14.44 1.34
CA GLU A 125 9.60 13.46 1.72
C GLU A 125 8.93 12.25 2.38
N THR A 126 9.34 11.06 1.95
CA THR A 126 8.90 9.79 2.50
C THR A 126 10.12 9.06 3.06
N HIS A 127 10.10 8.81 4.37
CA HIS A 127 11.09 7.98 5.03
C HIS A 127 10.50 6.59 5.24
N ASN A 128 11.32 5.56 5.04
CA ASN A 128 10.98 4.20 5.36
C ASN A 128 12.13 3.56 6.16
N LEU A 129 11.76 2.72 7.11
CA LEU A 129 12.66 1.96 7.93
C LEU A 129 12.08 0.58 8.11
N MET A 130 12.90 -0.43 7.89
CA MET A 130 12.55 -1.82 8.04
C MET A 130 13.62 -2.49 8.88
N VAL A 131 13.20 -3.18 9.94
CA VAL A 131 14.10 -4.00 10.74
C VAL A 131 13.44 -5.33 10.96
N GLY A 132 14.13 -6.42 10.67
CA GLY A 132 13.59 -7.74 10.89
C GLY A 132 14.66 -8.81 10.88
N GLY A 133 14.27 -10.02 11.22
CA GLY A 133 15.12 -11.19 11.18
C GLY A 133 14.36 -12.43 11.57
N THR A 134 14.88 -13.58 11.18
CA THR A 134 14.37 -14.89 11.58
C THR A 134 15.40 -15.53 12.50
N ALA A 135 14.96 -15.89 13.70
CA ALA A 135 15.77 -16.63 14.64
C ALA A 135 15.76 -18.13 14.29
N ASP A 136 16.83 -18.83 14.67
CA ASP A 136 17.03 -20.26 14.39
C ASP A 136 15.91 -21.17 14.93
N ASN A 137 15.09 -20.66 15.85
CA ASN A 137 13.91 -21.33 16.40
C ASN A 137 12.65 -21.20 15.52
N GLY A 138 12.77 -20.69 14.29
CA GLY A 138 11.64 -20.50 13.37
C GLY A 138 10.77 -19.29 13.70
N PHE A 139 11.18 -18.43 14.64
CA PHE A 139 10.52 -17.17 14.93
C PHE A 139 11.11 -16.04 14.08
N GLY A 140 10.33 -15.54 13.12
CA GLY A 140 10.63 -14.36 12.33
C GLY A 140 9.84 -13.15 12.82
N THR A 141 10.46 -11.98 12.87
CA THR A 141 9.75 -10.72 13.07
C THR A 141 10.30 -9.62 12.18
N ALA A 142 9.43 -8.72 11.73
CA ALA A 142 9.80 -7.53 10.98
C ALA A 142 8.93 -6.35 11.40
N LEU A 143 9.58 -5.24 11.73
CA LEU A 143 8.98 -3.95 12.01
C LEU A 143 9.25 -3.02 10.82
N LEU A 144 8.17 -2.53 10.22
CA LEU A 144 8.19 -1.56 9.14
C LEU A 144 7.63 -0.24 9.66
N TYR A 145 8.40 0.83 9.52
CA TYR A 145 7.95 2.19 9.78
C TYR A 145 8.01 2.98 8.48
N SER A 146 7.01 3.82 8.24
CA SER A 146 7.13 4.84 7.22
C SER A 146 6.44 6.13 7.58
N GLY A 147 7.15 7.24 7.38
CA GLY A 147 6.64 8.59 7.57
C GLY A 147 6.62 9.34 6.24
N THR A 148 5.49 9.92 5.86
CA THR A 148 5.39 10.87 4.74
C THR A 148 5.06 12.25 5.27
N ARG A 149 5.87 13.24 4.90
CA ARG A 149 5.74 14.64 5.34
C ARG A 149 5.93 15.56 4.14
N GLY A 150 5.15 16.64 4.07
CA GLY A 150 5.35 17.70 3.08
C GLY A 150 4.05 18.25 2.52
N SER A 151 4.14 19.15 1.55
CA SER A 151 2.97 19.71 0.85
C SER A 151 3.07 19.48 -0.65
N ASP A 152 1.91 19.42 -1.30
CA ASP A 152 1.83 19.31 -2.76
C ASP A 152 1.76 20.70 -3.42
N TRP A 153 1.60 20.76 -4.74
CA TRP A 153 1.49 21.99 -5.54
C TRP A 153 0.32 22.91 -5.16
N ARG A 154 -0.61 22.46 -4.30
CA ARG A 154 -1.79 23.23 -3.86
C ARG A 154 -1.58 23.81 -2.46
N GLU A 155 -2.08 25.02 -2.25
CA GLU A 155 -2.15 25.63 -0.94
C GLU A 155 -3.02 24.79 0.01
N HIS A 156 -2.63 24.73 1.29
CA HIS A 156 -3.28 23.93 2.34
C HIS A 156 -3.24 22.39 2.13
N SER A 157 -2.28 21.87 1.36
CA SER A 157 -2.08 20.43 1.15
C SER A 157 -0.99 19.80 2.01
N ALA A 158 -0.78 20.33 3.22
CA ALA A 158 0.17 19.74 4.16
C ALA A 158 -0.29 18.33 4.55
N THR A 159 0.55 17.35 4.30
CA THR A 159 0.31 15.94 4.61
C THR A 159 1.36 15.47 5.62
N ARG A 160 0.90 14.87 6.71
CA ARG A 160 1.73 14.15 7.67
C ARG A 160 1.08 12.82 7.94
N ILE A 161 1.79 11.74 7.64
CA ILE A 161 1.28 10.39 7.84
C ILE A 161 2.41 9.56 8.37
N ASP A 162 2.17 8.87 9.49
CA ASP A 162 3.10 7.92 10.08
C ASP A 162 2.39 6.55 10.10
N ASP A 163 2.99 5.56 9.47
CA ASP A 163 2.53 4.18 9.42
C ASP A 163 3.55 3.27 10.10
N LEU A 164 3.06 2.35 10.91
CA LEU A 164 3.85 1.37 11.63
C LEU A 164 3.22 -0.01 11.45
N MET A 165 3.96 -0.94 10.89
CA MET A 165 3.54 -2.31 10.73
C MET A 165 4.51 -3.24 11.46
N LEU A 166 3.96 -4.21 12.19
CA LEU A 166 4.70 -5.28 12.83
C LEU A 166 4.20 -6.60 12.26
N LYS A 167 5.12 -7.36 11.66
CA LYS A 167 4.90 -8.71 11.17
C LYS A 167 5.64 -9.68 12.08
N SER A 168 4.98 -10.79 12.41
CA SER A 168 5.59 -11.89 13.14
C SER A 168 5.17 -13.21 12.51
N LYS A 169 6.13 -14.11 12.34
CA LYS A 169 5.94 -15.47 11.86
C LYS A 169 6.54 -16.41 12.89
N TYR A 170 5.79 -17.42 13.30
CA TYR A 170 6.30 -18.46 14.19
C TYR A 170 5.98 -19.82 13.59
N ALA A 171 7.03 -20.59 13.28
CA ALA A 171 6.91 -21.94 12.76
C ALA A 171 7.59 -22.92 13.74
N PRO A 172 6.86 -23.47 14.73
CA PRO A 172 7.42 -24.46 15.65
C PRO A 172 7.78 -25.78 14.98
N ASP A 173 7.04 -26.18 13.94
CA ASP A 173 7.23 -27.41 13.17
C ASP A 173 7.01 -27.14 11.67
N GLU A 174 7.45 -28.06 10.79
CA GLU A 174 7.25 -27.93 9.32
C GLU A 174 5.77 -27.86 8.91
N VAL A 175 4.84 -28.32 9.76
CA VAL A 175 3.40 -28.40 9.48
C VAL A 175 2.62 -27.21 10.02
N HIS A 176 3.15 -26.53 11.06
CA HIS A 176 2.42 -25.49 11.78
C HIS A 176 3.13 -24.15 11.64
N THR A 177 2.47 -23.19 11.01
CA THR A 177 2.96 -21.82 10.86
C THR A 177 1.89 -20.84 11.32
N PHE A 178 2.27 -19.97 12.25
CA PHE A 178 1.45 -18.87 12.75
C PHE A 178 1.98 -17.56 12.17
N ASN A 179 1.12 -16.81 11.49
CA ASN A 179 1.44 -15.48 10.98
C ASN A 179 0.58 -14.45 11.71
N SER A 180 1.20 -13.35 12.12
CA SER A 180 0.54 -12.20 12.72
C SER A 180 0.99 -10.93 12.01
N LEU A 181 0.03 -10.05 11.73
CA LEU A 181 0.26 -8.74 11.15
C LEU A 181 -0.52 -7.72 11.97
N LEU A 182 0.19 -6.72 12.49
CA LEU A 182 -0.36 -5.57 13.19
C LEU A 182 0.02 -4.32 12.42
N ALA A 183 -0.95 -3.46 12.09
CA ALA A 183 -0.70 -2.17 11.45
C ALA A 183 -1.34 -1.05 12.28
N ILE A 184 -0.58 0.01 12.51
CA ILE A 184 -0.98 1.20 13.25
C ILE A 184 -0.70 2.41 12.36
N LEU A 185 -1.77 3.12 12.03
CA LEU A 185 -1.70 4.33 11.25
C LEU A 185 -1.98 5.55 12.13
N ARG A 186 -1.12 6.56 12.04
CA ARG A 186 -1.32 7.89 12.64
C ARG A 186 -1.37 8.96 11.55
N ARG A 187 -2.40 9.80 11.60
CA ARG A 187 -2.59 10.98 10.75
C ARG A 187 -2.44 12.24 11.58
#